data_AF-A0A933PK12-F1
#
_entry.id   AF-A0A933PK12-F1
#
_cell.length_a   1.000
_cell.length_b   1.000
_cell.length_c   1.000
_cell.angle_alpha   90.00
_cell.angle_beta   90.00
_cell.angle_gamma   90.00
#
_symmetry.space_group_name_H-M   'P 1'
#
loop_
_entity.id
_entity.type
_entity.pdbx_description
1 polymer ?
#
loop_
_entity_poly.entity_id
_entity_poly.type
_entity_poly.pdbx_seq_one_letter_code
_entity_poly.pdbx_strand_id
1 'polypeptide(L)'
;MRNRILTAAVLVCLGAGPAFASACTGPEESKAVSLRALQTELMVAALKCSHKPELAAQYNGFVRSFGRELAENGKVLMAAFKRAYPKDHQKRFDAFITRMANDASQKSIASPDYCETTPRLFDSVANLKGPEVVAFAATTINGHAAQPLPRCN
;
A
#
# COMPACT_ATOMS: atom_id res chain seq x y z
N MET A 1 -11.37 -46.46 -61.76
CA MET A 1 -12.52 -46.24 -60.84
C MET A 1 -11.99 -45.70 -59.52
N ARG A 2 -12.70 -44.71 -58.97
CA ARG A 2 -12.28 -43.75 -57.95
C ARG A 2 -12.68 -44.25 -56.57
N ASN A 3 -11.73 -44.45 -55.65
CA ASN A 3 -12.06 -44.73 -54.25
C ASN A 3 -11.56 -43.56 -53.38
N ARG A 4 -12.51 -42.90 -52.71
CA ARG A 4 -12.32 -41.67 -51.93
C ARG A 4 -11.83 -42.04 -50.53
N ILE A 5 -10.69 -41.47 -50.13
CA ILE A 5 -10.14 -41.62 -48.78
C ILE A 5 -10.99 -40.81 -47.81
N LEU A 6 -11.50 -41.46 -46.77
CA LEU A 6 -12.33 -40.89 -45.71
C LEU A 6 -11.48 -40.08 -44.72
N THR A 7 -12.01 -38.90 -44.40
CA THR A 7 -11.59 -37.90 -43.41
C THR A 7 -11.44 -38.44 -41.99
N ALA A 8 -10.39 -37.99 -41.30
CA ALA A 8 -10.40 -37.80 -39.84
C ALA A 8 -9.68 -36.49 -39.52
N ALA A 9 -10.45 -35.39 -39.42
CA ALA A 9 -9.95 -34.14 -38.90
C ALA A 9 -9.85 -34.28 -37.37
N VAL A 10 -8.63 -34.48 -36.86
CA VAL A 10 -8.34 -34.39 -35.43
C VAL A 10 -8.45 -32.93 -35.03
N LEU A 11 -9.58 -32.58 -34.42
CA LEU A 11 -9.75 -31.30 -33.75
C LEU A 11 -8.80 -31.28 -32.55
N VAL A 12 -7.69 -30.57 -32.68
CA VAL A 12 -6.82 -30.22 -31.55
C VAL A 12 -7.63 -29.26 -30.68
N CYS A 13 -8.18 -29.77 -29.58
CA CYS A 13 -8.71 -28.94 -28.50
C CYS A 13 -7.53 -28.13 -27.94
N LEU A 14 -7.41 -26.87 -28.36
CA LEU A 14 -6.61 -25.88 -27.65
C LEU A 14 -7.19 -25.79 -26.24
N GLY A 15 -6.49 -26.39 -25.28
CA GLY A 15 -6.75 -26.20 -23.87
C GLY A 15 -6.56 -24.74 -23.54
N ALA A 16 -7.68 -24.01 -23.42
CA ALA A 16 -7.72 -22.79 -22.63
C ALA A 16 -7.48 -23.22 -21.18
N GLY A 17 -6.21 -23.26 -20.77
CA GLY A 17 -5.86 -23.38 -19.36
C GLY A 17 -6.56 -22.26 -18.57
N PRO A 18 -6.92 -22.49 -17.30
CA PRO A 18 -7.51 -21.44 -16.49
C PRO A 18 -6.55 -20.24 -16.49
N ALA A 19 -6.97 -19.15 -17.11
CA ALA A 19 -6.36 -17.86 -16.87
C ALA A 19 -6.65 -17.55 -15.41
N PHE A 20 -5.72 -17.89 -14.52
CA PHE A 20 -5.72 -17.35 -13.17
C PHE A 20 -5.65 -15.84 -13.35
N ALA A 21 -6.79 -15.17 -13.20
CA ALA A 21 -6.80 -13.74 -12.94
C ALA A 21 -5.98 -13.56 -11.65
N SER A 22 -4.70 -13.23 -11.79
CA SER A 22 -3.85 -12.97 -10.65
C SER A 22 -4.51 -11.84 -9.87
N ALA A 23 -4.73 -12.04 -8.57
CA ALA A 23 -5.17 -10.96 -7.71
C ALA A 23 -4.24 -9.77 -7.96
N CYS A 24 -4.78 -8.61 -8.32
CA CYS A 24 -3.92 -7.52 -8.75
C CYS A 24 -3.04 -6.93 -7.64
N THR A 25 -3.29 -7.39 -6.44
CA THR A 25 -2.65 -6.96 -5.21
C THR A 25 -2.30 -8.22 -4.46
N GLY A 26 -1.01 -8.43 -4.26
CA GLY A 26 -0.45 -9.51 -3.47
C GLY A 26 0.05 -9.04 -2.09
N PRO A 27 0.76 -9.93 -1.38
CA PRO A 27 1.31 -9.62 -0.06
C PRO A 27 2.28 -8.44 -0.05
N GLU A 28 2.97 -8.19 -1.16
CA GLU A 28 3.91 -7.08 -1.30
C GLU A 28 3.16 -5.74 -1.32
N GLU A 29 2.11 -5.61 -2.12
CA GLU A 29 1.28 -4.41 -2.16
C GLU A 29 0.61 -4.15 -0.80
N SER A 30 0.17 -5.19 -0.09
CA SER A 30 -0.41 -5.05 1.25
C SER A 30 0.59 -4.50 2.26
N LYS A 31 1.81 -5.06 2.31
CA LYS A 31 2.91 -4.47 3.10
C LYS A 31 3.18 -3.05 2.65
N ALA A 32 3.02 -2.79 1.35
CA ALA A 32 3.30 -1.48 0.82
C ALA A 32 2.35 -0.42 1.39
N VAL A 33 1.04 -0.72 1.36
CA VAL A 33 -0.01 0.11 1.98
C VAL A 33 0.27 0.35 3.45
N SER A 34 0.60 -0.68 4.21
CA SER A 34 0.83 -0.56 5.65
C SER A 34 1.97 0.42 5.97
N LEU A 35 3.09 0.38 5.24
CA LEU A 35 4.19 1.33 5.46
C LEU A 35 3.81 2.75 5.04
N ARG A 36 3.09 2.92 3.92
CA ARG A 36 2.60 4.24 3.49
C ARG A 36 1.62 4.83 4.50
N ALA A 37 0.79 3.99 5.11
CA ALA A 37 -0.11 4.35 6.18
C ALA A 37 0.62 4.73 7.46
N LEU A 38 1.66 3.97 7.87
CA LEU A 38 2.53 4.33 8.98
C LEU A 38 3.13 5.73 8.77
N GLN A 39 3.72 5.98 7.60
CA GLN A 39 4.27 7.29 7.26
C GLN A 39 3.22 8.41 7.37
N THR A 40 2.00 8.14 6.91
CA THR A 40 0.90 9.11 6.91
C THR A 40 0.42 9.42 8.34
N GLU A 41 0.29 8.41 9.19
CA GLU A 41 -0.04 8.56 10.61
C GLU A 41 1.01 9.41 11.34
N LEU A 42 2.30 9.12 11.14
CA LEU A 42 3.39 9.91 11.74
C LEU A 42 3.42 11.36 11.23
N MET A 43 3.14 11.57 9.94
CA MET A 43 3.05 12.92 9.36
C MET A 43 1.89 13.71 9.97
N VAL A 44 0.69 13.11 10.03
CA VAL A 44 -0.49 13.75 10.63
C VAL A 44 -0.26 14.01 12.12
N ALA A 45 0.40 13.11 12.84
CA ALA A 45 0.79 13.32 14.23
C ALA A 45 1.66 14.56 14.40
N ALA A 46 2.73 14.69 13.59
CA ALA A 46 3.59 15.86 13.61
C ALA A 46 2.85 17.17 13.29
N LEU A 47 1.87 17.14 12.38
CA LEU A 47 1.08 18.32 12.01
C LEU A 47 0.02 18.69 13.06
N LYS A 48 -0.76 17.71 13.51
CA LYS A 48 -1.85 17.89 14.49
C LYS A 48 -1.31 18.36 15.84
N CYS A 49 -0.15 17.83 16.23
CA CYS A 49 0.50 18.10 17.50
C CYS A 49 1.64 19.11 17.35
N SER A 50 1.47 20.11 16.49
CA SER A 50 2.49 21.12 16.18
C SER A 50 3.02 21.94 17.36
N HIS A 51 2.30 21.94 18.50
CA HIS A 51 2.78 22.52 19.76
C HIS A 51 3.87 21.66 20.45
N LYS A 52 4.10 20.43 19.98
CA LYS A 52 5.17 19.50 20.37
C LYS A 52 6.20 19.42 19.23
N PRO A 53 7.13 20.41 19.11
CA PRO A 53 8.04 20.51 17.96
C PRO A 53 8.97 19.31 17.78
N GLU A 54 9.20 18.54 18.83
CA GLU A 54 9.94 17.27 18.80
C GLU A 54 9.32 16.25 17.84
N LEU A 55 7.99 16.24 17.68
CA LEU A 55 7.32 15.29 16.78
C LEU A 55 7.62 15.59 15.31
N ALA A 56 7.76 16.86 14.94
CA ALA A 56 8.20 17.25 13.61
C ALA A 56 9.65 16.81 13.35
N ALA A 57 10.53 16.96 14.35
CA ALA A 57 11.91 16.48 14.26
C ALA A 57 12.00 14.95 14.14
N GLN A 58 11.19 14.22 14.92
CA GLN A 58 11.08 12.76 14.86
C GLN A 58 10.55 12.28 13.51
N TYR A 59 9.52 12.92 12.95
CA TYR A 59 9.03 12.60 11.61
C TYR A 59 10.09 12.80 10.53
N ASN A 60 10.80 13.94 10.57
CA ASN A 60 11.89 14.19 9.64
C ASN A 60 13.02 13.16 9.81
N GLY A 61 13.30 12.72 11.04
CA GLY A 61 14.22 11.63 11.34
C GLY A 61 13.77 10.30 10.71
N PHE A 62 12.51 9.93 10.90
CA PHE A 62 11.90 8.75 10.29
C PHE A 62 12.05 8.75 8.76
N VAL A 63 11.71 9.86 8.10
CA VAL A 63 11.83 9.97 6.63
C VAL A 63 13.29 9.86 6.17
N ARG A 64 14.24 10.41 6.93
CA ARG A 64 15.68 10.26 6.62
C ARG A 64 16.15 8.82 6.78
N SER A 65 15.78 8.16 7.88
CA SER A 65 16.23 6.79 8.19
C SER A 65 15.64 5.73 7.25
N PHE A 66 14.40 5.91 6.82
CA PHE A 66 13.66 4.92 6.02
C PHE A 66 13.32 5.39 4.60
N GLY A 67 13.97 6.45 4.12
CA GLY A 67 13.66 7.05 2.82
C GLY A 67 13.78 6.08 1.65
N ARG A 68 14.71 5.13 1.72
CA ARG A 68 14.86 4.07 0.71
C ARG A 68 13.64 3.15 0.69
N GLU A 69 13.26 2.61 1.84
CA GLU A 69 12.11 1.72 1.99
C GLU A 69 10.81 2.43 1.57
N LEU A 70 10.64 3.70 1.96
CA LEU A 70 9.50 4.53 1.54
C LEU A 70 9.46 4.75 0.02
N ALA A 71 10.61 4.94 -0.63
CA ALA A 71 10.68 5.12 -2.07
C ALA A 71 10.40 3.82 -2.84
N GLU A 72 10.95 2.70 -2.39
CA GLU A 72 10.69 1.36 -2.96
C GLU A 72 9.20 1.01 -2.84
N ASN A 73 8.63 1.24 -1.67
CA ASN A 73 7.21 1.09 -1.40
C ASN A 73 6.31 1.92 -2.35
N GLY A 74 6.67 3.18 -2.56
CA GLY A 74 5.96 4.06 -3.50
C GLY A 74 5.95 3.50 -4.92
N LYS A 75 7.05 2.86 -5.36
CA LYS A 75 7.12 2.19 -6.67
C LYS A 75 6.19 0.99 -6.75
N VAL A 76 6.13 0.16 -5.70
CA VAL A 76 5.23 -1.00 -5.61
C VAL A 76 3.77 -0.54 -5.74
N LEU A 77 3.36 0.46 -4.94
CA LEU A 77 2.00 0.98 -5.02
C LEU A 77 1.70 1.58 -6.39
N MET A 78 2.58 2.41 -6.95
CA MET A 78 2.38 2.99 -8.28
C MET A 78 2.26 1.91 -9.36
N ALA A 79 3.06 0.84 -9.30
CA ALA A 79 2.96 -0.29 -10.24
C ALA A 79 1.61 -1.01 -10.13
N ALA A 80 1.10 -1.21 -8.92
CA ALA A 80 -0.22 -1.79 -8.68
C ALA A 80 -1.34 -0.93 -9.29
N PHE A 81 -1.29 0.39 -9.07
CA PHE A 81 -2.27 1.31 -9.66
C PHE A 81 -2.17 1.40 -11.18
N LYS A 82 -0.97 1.32 -11.76
CA LYS A 82 -0.77 1.24 -13.22
C LYS A 82 -1.40 -0.01 -13.83
N ARG A 83 -1.24 -1.16 -13.17
CA ARG A 83 -1.85 -2.42 -13.60
C ARG A 83 -3.37 -2.39 -13.51
N ALA A 84 -3.91 -1.89 -12.40
CA ALA A 84 -5.36 -1.87 -12.19
C ALA A 84 -6.09 -0.77 -12.98
N TYR A 85 -5.45 0.37 -13.21
CA TYR A 85 -6.06 1.54 -13.86
C TYR A 85 -5.15 2.14 -14.94
N PRO A 86 -4.87 1.45 -16.06
CA PRO A 86 -3.88 1.92 -17.04
C PRO A 86 -4.07 3.37 -17.51
N LYS A 87 -5.32 3.82 -17.67
CA LYS A 87 -5.67 5.17 -18.15
C LYS A 87 -5.71 6.25 -17.06
N ASP A 88 -6.04 5.88 -15.81
CA ASP A 88 -6.33 6.82 -14.71
C ASP A 88 -5.46 6.59 -13.47
N HIS A 89 -4.38 5.80 -13.57
CA HIS A 89 -3.58 5.33 -12.44
C HIS A 89 -3.12 6.46 -11.51
N GLN A 90 -2.64 7.57 -12.07
CA GLN A 90 -2.19 8.72 -11.29
C GLN A 90 -3.32 9.31 -10.45
N LYS A 91 -4.46 9.63 -11.09
CA LYS A 91 -5.65 10.16 -10.41
C LYS A 91 -6.16 9.21 -9.32
N ARG A 92 -6.14 7.90 -9.59
CA ARG A 92 -6.59 6.87 -8.64
C ARG A 92 -5.62 6.75 -7.45
N PHE A 93 -4.32 6.81 -7.72
CA PHE A 93 -3.27 6.79 -6.70
C PHE A 93 -3.33 8.03 -5.82
N ASP A 94 -3.45 9.22 -6.40
CA ASP A 94 -3.57 10.48 -5.66
C ASP A 94 -4.82 10.44 -4.76
N ALA A 95 -5.97 10.01 -5.29
CA ALA A 95 -7.19 9.87 -4.50
C ALA A 95 -7.04 8.85 -3.36
N PHE A 96 -6.26 7.78 -3.56
CA PHE A 96 -5.92 6.82 -2.50
C PHE A 96 -5.06 7.46 -1.41
N ILE A 97 -4.00 8.18 -1.76
CA ILE A 97 -3.16 8.90 -0.80
C ILE A 97 -3.97 9.96 -0.03
N THR A 98 -4.83 10.72 -0.71
CA THR A 98 -5.71 11.70 -0.06
C THR A 98 -6.65 11.05 0.94
N ARG A 99 -7.28 9.91 0.60
CA ARG A 99 -8.13 9.19 1.55
C ARG A 99 -7.33 8.74 2.77
N MET A 100 -6.12 8.22 2.58
CA MET A 100 -5.26 7.78 3.69
C MET A 100 -4.93 8.94 4.66
N ALA A 101 -4.60 10.10 4.12
CA ALA A 101 -4.35 11.30 4.92
C ALA A 101 -5.61 11.75 5.66
N ASN A 102 -6.76 11.74 5.00
CA ASN A 102 -8.04 12.09 5.61
C ASN A 102 -8.41 11.13 6.75
N ASP A 103 -8.27 9.82 6.55
CA ASP A 103 -8.59 8.82 7.57
C ASP A 103 -7.69 8.99 8.81
N ALA A 104 -6.38 9.20 8.62
CA ALA A 104 -5.46 9.50 9.71
C ALA A 104 -5.82 10.82 10.41
N SER A 105 -6.24 11.85 9.66
CA SER A 105 -6.71 13.11 10.23
C SER A 105 -7.99 12.94 11.05
N GLN A 106 -8.98 12.20 10.54
CA GLN A 106 -10.22 11.92 11.27
C GLN A 106 -9.95 11.16 12.57
N LYS A 107 -9.06 10.16 12.52
CA LYS A 107 -8.60 9.48 13.74
C LYS A 107 -7.96 10.45 14.73
N SER A 108 -7.13 11.38 14.25
CA SER A 108 -6.50 12.40 15.12
C SER A 108 -7.52 13.35 15.77
N ILE A 109 -8.65 13.61 15.11
CA ILE A 109 -9.74 14.47 15.60
C ILE A 109 -10.62 13.70 16.59
N ALA A 110 -10.86 12.41 16.34
CA ALA A 110 -11.68 11.54 17.18
C ALA A 110 -11.00 11.12 18.50
N SER A 111 -9.70 11.36 18.66
CA SER A 111 -8.92 11.00 19.84
C SER A 111 -8.61 12.23 20.71
N PRO A 112 -9.26 12.41 21.88
CA PRO A 112 -9.04 13.56 22.76
C PRO A 112 -7.60 13.68 23.30
N ASP A 113 -6.92 12.54 23.49
CA ASP A 113 -5.58 12.40 24.03
C ASP A 113 -4.52 12.13 22.95
N TYR A 114 -4.84 12.41 21.68
CA TYR A 114 -4.01 12.05 20.53
C TYR A 114 -2.56 12.54 20.66
N CYS A 115 -2.35 13.79 21.10
CA CYS A 115 -1.02 14.36 21.21
C CYS A 115 -0.22 13.84 22.43
N GLU A 116 -0.89 13.25 23.41
CA GLU A 116 -0.21 12.61 24.55
C GLU A 116 0.13 11.15 24.25
N THR A 117 -0.61 10.49 23.36
CA THR A 117 -0.42 9.08 23.03
C THR A 117 0.45 8.86 21.80
N THR A 118 0.40 9.75 20.80
CA THR A 118 1.16 9.59 19.54
C THR A 118 2.69 9.55 19.68
N PRO A 119 3.36 10.13 20.69
CA PRO A 119 4.80 9.97 20.86
C PRO A 119 5.22 8.49 20.94
N ARG A 120 4.36 7.62 21.52
CA ARG A 120 4.64 6.17 21.62
C ARG A 120 4.80 5.50 20.25
N LEU A 121 4.09 5.99 19.22
CA LEU A 121 4.23 5.46 17.86
C LEU A 121 5.57 5.87 17.25
N PHE A 122 6.05 7.08 17.51
CA PHE A 122 7.40 7.51 17.14
C PHE A 122 8.47 6.69 17.85
N ASP A 123 8.32 6.47 19.16
CA ASP A 123 9.27 5.66 19.95
C ASP A 123 9.36 4.23 19.42
N SER A 124 8.23 3.65 19.01
CA SER A 124 8.16 2.29 18.46
C SER A 124 8.95 2.13 17.15
N VAL A 125 9.12 3.20 16.37
CA VAL A 125 9.84 3.17 15.09
C VAL A 125 11.27 3.71 15.18
N ALA A 126 11.62 4.40 16.27
CA ALA A 126 12.87 5.16 16.38
C ALA A 126 14.14 4.33 16.19
N ASN A 127 14.12 3.06 16.62
CA ASN A 127 15.29 2.16 16.59
C ASN A 127 15.16 1.00 15.60
N LEU A 128 14.12 1.01 14.76
CA LEU A 128 13.94 -0.04 13.75
C LEU A 128 14.95 0.13 12.61
N LYS A 129 15.25 -0.97 11.95
CA LYS A 129 15.97 -1.03 10.66
C LYS A 129 14.97 -1.18 9.51
N GLY A 130 15.45 -1.00 8.28
CA GLY A 130 14.62 -1.03 7.06
C GLY A 130 13.62 -2.21 6.99
N PRO A 131 14.07 -3.47 7.07
CA PRO A 131 13.14 -4.61 7.05
C PRO A 131 12.18 -4.65 8.26
N GLU A 132 12.64 -4.17 9.42
CA GLU A 132 11.87 -4.17 10.66
C GLU A 132 10.73 -3.14 10.62
N VAL A 133 10.95 -1.95 10.04
CA VAL A 133 9.88 -0.95 9.89
C VAL A 133 8.77 -1.42 8.94
N VAL A 134 9.12 -2.17 7.89
CA VAL A 134 8.13 -2.77 6.98
C VAL A 134 7.30 -3.82 7.71
N ALA A 135 7.96 -4.69 8.49
CA ALA A 135 7.28 -5.72 9.28
C ALA A 135 6.39 -5.09 10.37
N PHE A 136 6.91 -4.11 11.11
CA PHE A 136 6.19 -3.36 12.13
C PHE A 136 4.93 -2.69 11.55
N ALA A 137 5.07 -2.03 10.41
CA ALA A 137 3.93 -1.41 9.74
C ALA A 137 2.86 -2.44 9.39
N ALA A 138 3.26 -3.57 8.79
CA ALA A 138 2.36 -4.63 8.37
C ALA A 138 1.57 -5.29 9.51
N THR A 139 2.11 -5.32 10.73
CA THR A 139 1.45 -5.93 11.90
C THR A 139 0.68 -4.92 12.75
N THR A 140 1.11 -3.67 12.78
CA THR A 140 0.61 -2.64 13.71
C THR A 140 -0.42 -1.73 13.05
N ILE A 141 -0.26 -1.45 11.76
CA ILE A 141 -1.13 -0.55 10.99
C ILE A 141 -2.26 -1.35 10.34
N ASN A 142 -3.05 -2.05 11.15
CA ASN A 142 -4.21 -2.81 10.66
C ASN A 142 -5.41 -1.90 10.31
N GLY A 143 -5.44 -0.66 10.80
CA GLY A 143 -6.53 0.30 10.53
C GLY A 143 -6.58 0.80 9.08
N HIS A 144 -5.44 0.90 8.39
CA HIS A 144 -5.37 1.36 6.98
C HIS A 144 -5.36 0.21 5.96
N ALA A 145 -5.25 -1.04 6.43
CA ALA A 145 -5.59 -2.20 5.62
C ALA A 145 -7.08 -2.20 5.20
N ALA A 146 -7.91 -1.34 5.83
CA ALA A 146 -9.28 -1.07 5.44
C ALA A 146 -9.40 -0.24 4.15
N GLN A 147 -8.33 0.40 3.67
CA GLN A 147 -8.37 1.05 2.35
C GLN A 147 -8.16 0.00 1.28
N PRO A 148 -9.21 -0.36 0.51
CA PRO A 148 -9.07 -1.41 -0.47
C PRO A 148 -8.04 -0.98 -1.51
N LEU A 149 -7.01 -1.79 -1.64
CA LEU A 149 -6.13 -1.74 -2.79
C LEU A 149 -6.96 -1.94 -4.08
N PRO A 150 -6.47 -1.44 -5.23
CA PRO A 150 -7.14 -1.65 -6.51
C PRO A 150 -7.41 -3.13 -6.78
N ARG A 151 -8.69 -3.50 -6.93
CA ARG A 151 -9.04 -4.81 -7.50
C ARG A 151 -8.97 -4.69 -9.01
N CYS A 152 -8.37 -5.66 -9.68
CA CYS A 152 -8.51 -5.75 -11.13
C CYS A 152 -9.90 -6.24 -11.48
N ASN A 153 -10.47 -5.59 -12.49
CA ASN A 153 -11.64 -6.08 -13.24
C ASN A 153 -11.16 -6.84 -14.46
#